data_AF-T0ZYB2-F1
#
_entry.id   AF-T0ZYB2-F1
#
_cell.length_a   1.000
_cell.length_b   1.000
_cell.length_c   1.000
_cell.angle_alpha   90.00
_cell.angle_beta   90.00
_cell.angle_gamma   90.00
#
_symmetry.space_group_name_H-M   'P 1'
#
loop_
_entity.id
_entity.type
_entity.pdbx_description
1 polymer ?
#
loop_
_entity_poly.entity_id
_entity_poly.type
_entity_poly.pdbx_seq_one_letter_code
_entity_poly.pdbx_strand_id
1 'polypeptide(L)' 'MRHFDFSDDVLEEIQRDRFKHPTRLVQERMEILWLKAHGISHAQIAELSCAARSTVQRTLDLYANG' A
#
# COMPACT_ATOMS: atom_id res chain seq x y z
N MET A 1 -1.26 2.53 -15.40
CA MET A 1 -1.01 2.59 -13.94
C MET A 1 -2.02 3.57 -13.37
N ARG A 2 -2.85 3.21 -12.37
CA ARG A 2 -3.83 4.15 -11.80
C ARG A 2 -3.14 5.19 -10.93
N HIS A 3 -3.65 6.43 -10.95
CA HIS A 3 -3.25 7.49 -10.04
C HIS A 3 -4.00 7.32 -8.72
N PHE A 4 -3.30 7.55 -7.61
CA PHE A 4 -3.86 7.53 -6.27
C PHE A 4 -3.31 8.77 -5.57
N ASP A 5 -4.22 9.61 -5.09
CA ASP A 5 -3.88 10.79 -4.32
C ASP A 5 -4.02 10.44 -2.84
N PHE A 6 -2.92 10.61 -2.11
CA PHE A 6 -2.86 10.40 -0.67
C PHE A 6 -2.67 11.76 -0.03
N SER A 7 -3.55 12.14 0.89
CA SER A 7 -3.33 13.34 1.71
C SER A 7 -2.20 13.10 2.71
N ASP A 8 -1.63 14.19 3.23
CA ASP A 8 -0.55 14.11 4.22
C ASP A 8 -0.98 13.32 5.47
N ASP A 9 -2.21 13.54 5.96
CA ASP A 9 -2.77 12.79 7.10
C ASP A 9 -2.82 11.28 6.85
N VAL A 10 -3.19 10.88 5.62
CA VAL A 10 -3.26 9.46 5.22
C VAL A 10 -1.85 8.88 5.09
N LEU A 11 -0.89 9.65 4.58
CA LEU A 11 0.50 9.21 4.50
C LEU A 11 1.11 8.99 5.88
N GLU A 12 0.80 9.85 6.85
CA GLU A 12 1.22 9.68 8.25
C GLU A 12 0.63 8.41 8.87
N GLU A 13 -0.66 8.13 8.63
CA GLU A 13 -1.32 6.90 9.07
C GLU A 13 -0.64 5.67 8.45
N ILE A 14 -0.46 5.65 7.13
CA ILE A 14 0.20 4.55 6.41
C ILE A 14 1.62 4.32 6.95
N GLN A 15 2.39 5.39 7.15
CA GLN A 15 3.76 5.31 7.65
C GLN A 15 3.82 4.72 9.06
N ARG A 16 2.89 5.09 9.93
CA ARG A 16 2.80 4.57 11.29
C ARG A 16 2.39 3.09 11.27
N ASP A 17 1.33 2.78 10.54
CA ASP A 17 0.66 1.49 10.62
C ASP A 17 1.42 0.38 9.90
N ARG A 18 2.23 0.70 8.88
CA ARG A 18 3.13 -0.28 8.24
C ARG A 18 4.11 -0.94 9.20
N PHE A 19 4.40 -0.31 10.35
CA PHE A 19 5.29 -0.86 11.38
C PHE A 19 4.58 -1.21 12.69
N LYS A 20 3.50 -0.51 13.02
CA LYS A 20 2.90 -0.58 14.37
C LYS A 20 1.52 -1.22 14.41
N HIS A 21 0.90 -1.52 13.27
CA HIS A 21 -0.44 -2.10 13.29
C HIS A 21 -0.43 -3.52 13.88
N PRO A 22 -1.35 -3.90 14.78
CA PRO A 22 -1.31 -5.20 15.46
C PRO A 22 -1.47 -6.40 14.52
N THR A 23 -2.20 -6.22 13.42
CA THR A 23 -2.40 -7.24 12.38
C THR A 23 -1.34 -7.16 11.30
N ARG A 24 -0.56 -8.24 11.11
CA ARG A 24 0.49 -8.34 10.09
C ARG A 24 -0.02 -8.09 8.66
N LEU A 25 -1.18 -8.64 8.31
CA LEU A 25 -1.77 -8.45 6.98
C LEU A 25 -2.07 -6.97 6.69
N VAL A 26 -2.40 -6.18 7.71
CA VAL A 26 -2.63 -4.74 7.54
C VAL A 26 -1.30 -4.01 7.38
N GLN A 27 -0.25 -4.39 8.13
CA GLN A 27 1.10 -3.84 7.91
C GLN A 27 1.56 -4.03 6.46
N GLU A 28 1.39 -5.22 5.91
CA GLU A 28 1.74 -5.55 4.51
C GLU A 28 0.93 -4.70 3.50
N ARG A 29 -0.35 -4.46 3.78
CA ARG A 29 -1.18 -3.56 2.96
C ARG A 29 -0.71 -2.12 3.04
N MET A 30 -0.36 -1.64 4.23
CA MET A 30 0.17 -0.29 4.42
C MET A 30 1.49 -0.10 3.69
N GLU A 31 2.37 -1.10 3.69
CA GLU A 31 3.60 -1.07 2.89
C GLU A 31 3.31 -0.94 1.38
N ILE A 32 2.33 -1.69 0.87
CA ILE A 32 1.88 -1.58 -0.53
C ILE A 32 1.38 -0.16 -0.85
N LEU A 33 0.57 0.44 0.04
CA LEU A 33 0.06 1.80 -0.14
C LEU A 33 1.19 2.84 -0.08
N TRP A 34 2.15 2.68 0.83
CA TRP A 34 3.31 3.56 0.95
C TRP A 34 4.14 3.59 -0.33
N LEU A 35 4.48 2.41 -0.86
CA LEU A 35 5.24 2.29 -2.11
C LEU A 35 4.45 2.87 -3.28
N LYS A 36 3.12 2.69 -3.30
CA LYS A 36 2.28 3.28 -4.33
C LYS A 36 2.28 4.80 -4.30
N ALA A 37 2.18 5.40 -3.11
CA ALA A 37 2.25 6.84 -2.92
C ALA A 37 3.57 7.45 -3.41
N HIS A 38 4.66 6.68 -3.35
CA HIS A 38 5.98 7.07 -3.85
C HIS A 38 6.18 6.81 -5.36
N GLY A 39 5.11 6.53 -6.09
CA GLY A 39 5.15 6.37 -7.55
C GLY A 39 5.73 5.04 -8.04
N ILE A 40 5.91 4.05 -7.15
CA ILE A 40 6.47 2.75 -7.53
C ILE A 40 5.46 1.96 -8.37
N SER A 41 5.96 1.25 -9.39
CA SER A 41 5.11 0.44 -10.28
C SER A 41 4.57 -0.81 -9.57
N HIS A 42 3.40 -1.33 -9.98
CA HIS A 42 2.81 -2.50 -9.32
C HIS A 42 3.70 -3.75 -9.38
N ALA A 43 4.53 -3.87 -10.43
CA ALA A 43 5.50 -4.96 -10.55
C ALA A 43 6.60 -4.83 -9.49
N GLN A 44 7.19 -3.64 -9.35
CA GLN A 44 8.20 -3.38 -8.33
C GLN A 44 7.63 -3.45 -6.91
N ILE A 45 6.40 -2.99 -6.68
CA ILE A 45 5.73 -3.15 -5.37
C ILE A 45 5.63 -4.64 -5.02
N ALA A 46 5.19 -5.48 -5.96
CA ALA A 46 5.07 -6.92 -5.75
C ALA A 46 6.43 -7.56 -5.37
N GLU A 47 7.52 -7.16 -6.03
CA GLU A 47 8.87 -7.60 -5.70
C GLU A 47 9.32 -7.12 -4.31
N LEU A 48 9.17 -5.83 -4.01
CA LEU A 48 9.62 -5.22 -2.74
C LEU A 48 8.83 -5.71 -1.53
N SER A 49 7.53 -5.96 -1.69
CA SER A 49 6.66 -6.42 -0.61
C SER A 49 6.51 -7.94 -0.55
N CYS A 50 7.28 -8.70 -1.35
CA CYS A 50 7.17 -10.16 -1.49
C CYS A 50 5.72 -10.63 -1.74
N ALA A 51 4.92 -9.85 -2.46
CA ALA A 51 3.51 -10.11 -2.70
C ALA A 51 3.26 -10.50 -4.16
N ALA A 52 2.17 -11.22 -4.41
CA ALA A 52 1.69 -11.39 -5.78
C ALA A 52 1.17 -10.05 -6.34
N ARG A 53 1.31 -9.83 -7.64
CA ARG A 53 0.76 -8.66 -8.33
C ARG A 53 -0.76 -8.51 -8.15
N SER A 54 -1.49 -9.64 -8.05
CA SER A 54 -2.92 -9.67 -7.73
C SER A 54 -3.21 -9.14 -6.32
N THR A 55 -2.35 -9.41 -5.35
CA THR A 55 -2.45 -8.85 -3.99
C THR A 55 -2.25 -7.34 -4.01
N VAL A 56 -1.26 -6.83 -4.74
CA VAL A 56 -1.07 -5.37 -4.91
C VAL A 56 -2.33 -4.73 -5.50
N GLN A 57 -2.86 -5.29 -6.58
CA GLN A 57 -4.06 -4.79 -7.22
C GLN A 57 -5.26 -4.79 -6.26
N ARG A 58 -5.49 -5.91 -5.55
CA ARG A 58 -6.58 -6.03 -4.59
C ARG A 58 -6.45 -5.04 -3.44
N THR A 59 -5.25 -4.81 -2.91
CA THR A 59 -5.03 -3.82 -1.84
C THR A 59 -5.37 -2.41 -2.31
N LEU A 60 -4.95 -2.06 -3.53
CA LEU A 60 -5.26 -0.76 -4.13
C LEU A 60 -6.75 -0.61 -4.43
N ASP A 61 -7.42 -1.68 -4.87
CA ASP A 61 -8.87 -1.68 -5.07
C ASP A 61 -9.62 -1.55 -3.74
N LEU A 62 -9.15 -2.20 -2.66
CA LEU A 62 -9.74 -2.05 -1.32
C LEU A 62 -9.62 -0.61 -0.82
N TYR A 63 -8.46 0.03 -1.01
CA TYR A 63 -8.26 1.43 -0.64
C TYR A 63 -9.12 2.39 -1.47
N ALA A 64 -9.30 2.14 -2.76
CA ALA A 64 -10.12 3.02 -3.63
C ALA A 64 -11.63 2.93 -3.36
N ASN A 65 -12.11 1.82 -2.78
CA ASN A 65 -13.54 1.56 -2.55
C ASN A 65 -13.96 1.74 -1.08
N GLY A 66 -13.03 2.09 -0.19
CA GLY A 66 -13.29 2.39 1.22
C GLY A 66 -13.27 3.89 1.46
#